data_AF-A0A5Q2NMI9-F1
#
_entry.id   AF-A0A5Q2NMI9-F1
#
_cell.length_a   1.000
_cell.length_b   1.000
_cell.length_c   1.000
_cell.angle_alpha   90.00
_cell.angle_beta   90.00
_cell.angle_gamma   90.00
#
_symmetry.space_group_name_H-M   'P 1'
#
loop_
_entity.id
_entity.type
_entity.pdbx_description
1 polymer ?
#
loop_
_entity_poly.entity_id
_entity_poly.type
_entity_poly.pdbx_seq_one_letter_code
_entity_poly.pdbx_strand_id
1 'polypeptide(L)'
;MSDGPADDAKAGSFRDIRSGHWAEGYIRESAAKGYFKGGTDGRFRPDAPVTRAELVVVLSRFLGLEPGEPAGSRFLDTAGHWAEKEIEALRVGKYLNGYPDGSFRPNQPIRRDEAVALINGMLRRGPLAGVQPLFPDMPQGNWAYGAVMEASLSHESERVEDGSERLLKAIEDHME
;
A
#
# COMPACT_ATOMS: atom_id res chain seq x y z
N MET A 1 -39.59 -9.09 13.40
CA MET A 1 -39.38 -8.45 12.08
C MET A 1 -38.03 -8.94 11.61
N SER A 2 -38.04 -9.61 10.45
CA SER A 2 -36.96 -10.44 9.93
C SER A 2 -36.01 -9.57 9.11
N ASP A 3 -34.80 -9.33 9.59
CA ASP A 3 -33.70 -8.89 8.72
C ASP A 3 -32.91 -10.12 8.31
N GLY A 4 -33.17 -10.56 7.07
CA GLY A 4 -32.40 -11.61 6.41
C GLY A 4 -30.96 -11.15 6.15
N PRO A 5 -30.04 -12.09 5.91
CA PRO A 5 -28.66 -11.75 5.58
C PRO A 5 -28.65 -10.87 4.33
N ALA A 6 -27.96 -9.73 4.42
CA ALA A 6 -27.71 -8.88 3.26
C ALA A 6 -27.05 -9.74 2.17
N ASP A 7 -27.69 -9.77 0.99
CA ASP A 7 -27.26 -10.52 -0.18
C ASP A 7 -25.75 -10.40 -0.40
N ASP A 8 -25.11 -11.56 -0.57
CA ASP A 8 -23.80 -11.73 -1.18
C ASP A 8 -23.80 -11.10 -2.58
N ALA A 9 -23.60 -9.78 -2.65
CA ALA A 9 -23.25 -9.10 -3.87
C ALA A 9 -21.93 -9.73 -4.33
N LYS A 10 -22.04 -10.69 -5.26
CA LYS A 10 -20.96 -11.47 -5.89
C LYS A 10 -19.62 -10.74 -5.80
N ALA A 11 -18.79 -11.15 -4.83
CA ALA A 11 -17.53 -10.49 -4.53
C ALA A 11 -16.75 -10.22 -5.82
N GLY A 12 -16.48 -8.94 -6.12
CA GLY A 12 -15.78 -8.51 -7.33
C GLY A 12 -16.66 -8.04 -8.50
N SER A 13 -17.98 -7.95 -8.37
CA SER A 13 -18.86 -7.32 -9.39
C SER A 13 -19.27 -5.90 -8.99
N PHE A 14 -18.54 -4.90 -9.48
CA PHE A 14 -18.81 -3.48 -9.21
C PHE A 14 -19.52 -2.80 -10.39
N ARG A 15 -20.52 -1.95 -10.10
CA ARG A 15 -21.40 -1.34 -11.12
C ARG A 15 -20.70 -0.32 -12.03
N ASP A 16 -19.56 0.20 -11.61
CA ASP A 16 -18.78 1.23 -12.29
C ASP A 16 -17.51 0.70 -12.97
N ILE A 17 -17.29 -0.62 -12.95
CA ILE A 17 -16.22 -1.25 -13.72
C ILE A 17 -16.76 -1.63 -15.09
N ARG A 18 -16.39 -0.84 -16.09
CA ARG A 18 -16.74 -1.07 -17.50
C ARG A 18 -15.84 -2.15 -18.10
N SER A 19 -16.40 -2.96 -18.99
CA SER A 19 -15.60 -3.92 -19.76
C SER A 19 -14.51 -3.20 -20.56
N GLY A 20 -13.29 -3.73 -20.51
CA GLY A 20 -12.13 -3.14 -21.20
C GLY A 20 -11.45 -2.01 -20.43
N HIS A 21 -11.88 -1.70 -19.20
CA HIS A 21 -11.07 -0.87 -18.30
C HIS A 21 -9.75 -1.59 -18.02
N TRP A 22 -8.61 -0.92 -18.18
CA TRP A 22 -7.28 -1.55 -18.07
C TRP A 22 -7.08 -2.27 -16.72
N ALA A 23 -7.67 -1.72 -15.65
CA ALA A 23 -7.58 -2.30 -14.30
C ALA A 23 -8.61 -3.40 -14.00
N GLU A 24 -9.52 -3.73 -14.92
CA GLU A 24 -10.66 -4.63 -14.67
C GLU A 24 -10.23 -5.97 -14.07
N GLY A 25 -9.22 -6.62 -14.66
CA GLY A 25 -8.70 -7.90 -14.18
C GLY A 25 -8.11 -7.79 -12.75
N TYR A 26 -7.27 -6.79 -12.51
CA TYR A 26 -6.64 -6.55 -11.21
C TYR A 26 -7.67 -6.22 -10.12
N ILE A 27 -8.69 -5.44 -10.46
CA ILE A 27 -9.77 -5.07 -9.55
C ILE A 27 -10.58 -6.30 -9.15
N ARG A 28 -10.98 -7.13 -10.13
CA ARG A 28 -11.73 -8.36 -9.86
C ARG A 28 -10.93 -9.33 -9.00
N GLU A 29 -9.65 -9.53 -9.32
CA GLU A 29 -8.74 -10.41 -8.59
C GLU A 29 -8.51 -9.94 -7.15
N SER A 30 -8.19 -8.66 -6.96
CA SER A 30 -7.97 -8.10 -5.62
C SER A 30 -9.24 -8.10 -4.77
N ALA A 31 -10.42 -7.94 -5.38
CA ALA A 31 -11.69 -8.05 -4.69
C ALA A 31 -12.06 -9.50 -4.35
N ALA A 32 -11.79 -10.46 -5.25
CA ALA A 32 -11.98 -11.88 -4.98
C ALA A 32 -11.10 -12.37 -3.81
N LYS A 33 -9.89 -11.82 -3.68
CA LYS A 33 -8.99 -12.05 -2.53
C LYS A 33 -9.38 -11.28 -1.26
N GLY A 34 -10.40 -10.43 -1.33
CA GLY A 34 -10.90 -9.65 -0.19
C GLY A 34 -10.03 -8.46 0.21
N TYR A 35 -9.02 -8.10 -0.58
CA TYR A 35 -8.13 -6.96 -0.30
C TYR A 35 -8.88 -5.63 -0.45
N PHE A 36 -9.56 -5.48 -1.59
CA PHE A 36 -10.47 -4.37 -1.83
C PHE A 36 -11.92 -4.84 -1.73
N LYS A 37 -12.78 -4.05 -1.08
CA LYS A 37 -14.20 -4.37 -0.90
C LYS A 37 -15.15 -3.43 -1.67
N GLY A 38 -14.64 -2.33 -2.20
CA GLY A 38 -15.45 -1.25 -2.77
C GLY A 38 -16.29 -0.51 -1.71
N GLY A 39 -17.11 0.42 -2.18
CA GLY A 39 -18.07 1.13 -1.34
C GLY A 39 -19.36 0.35 -1.11
N THR A 40 -20.09 0.71 -0.05
CA THR A 40 -21.40 0.13 0.28
C THR A 40 -22.48 0.39 -0.78
N ASP A 41 -22.22 1.30 -1.71
CA ASP A 41 -23.07 1.62 -2.86
C ASP A 41 -22.84 0.71 -4.08
N GLY A 42 -22.01 -0.33 -3.94
CA GLY A 42 -21.70 -1.28 -5.00
C GLY A 42 -20.78 -0.74 -6.09
N ARG A 43 -20.01 0.32 -5.78
CA ARG A 43 -19.02 0.95 -6.67
C ARG A 43 -17.60 0.74 -6.18
N PHE A 44 -16.67 0.52 -7.10
CA PHE A 44 -15.24 0.42 -6.81
C PHE A 44 -14.54 1.78 -6.85
N ARG A 45 -14.95 2.65 -7.78
CA ARG A 45 -14.34 3.97 -8.09
C ARG A 45 -12.91 3.84 -8.62
N PRO A 46 -12.69 3.17 -9.78
CA PRO A 46 -11.35 2.81 -10.27
C PRO A 46 -10.44 4.01 -10.56
N ASP A 47 -11.03 5.16 -10.89
CA ASP A 47 -10.30 6.40 -11.24
C ASP A 47 -10.25 7.40 -10.07
N ALA A 48 -10.83 7.07 -8.92
CA ALA A 48 -10.77 7.95 -7.75
C ALA A 48 -9.38 7.85 -7.09
N PRO A 49 -8.84 8.98 -6.57
CA PRO A 49 -7.64 8.93 -5.77
C PRO A 49 -7.83 8.05 -4.54
N VAL A 50 -6.84 7.20 -4.25
CA VAL A 50 -6.80 6.39 -3.03
C VAL A 50 -6.18 7.21 -1.90
N THR A 51 -6.77 7.14 -0.71
CA THR A 51 -6.22 7.76 0.51
C THR A 51 -5.15 6.89 1.16
N ARG A 52 -4.32 7.51 2.00
CA ARG A 52 -3.30 6.78 2.78
C ARG A 52 -3.92 5.71 3.68
N ALA A 53 -5.06 6.00 4.30
CA ALA A 53 -5.79 5.03 5.13
C ALA A 53 -6.32 3.85 4.31
N GLU A 54 -6.90 4.09 3.14
CA GLU A 54 -7.40 3.01 2.27
C GLU A 54 -6.29 2.07 1.83
N LEU A 55 -5.11 2.60 1.45
CA LEU A 55 -3.97 1.73 1.12
C LEU A 55 -3.56 0.90 2.34
N VAL A 56 -3.41 1.49 3.52
CA VAL A 56 -2.99 0.74 4.72
C VAL A 56 -3.97 -0.36 5.09
N VAL A 57 -5.27 -0.14 4.94
CA VAL A 57 -6.28 -1.16 5.18
C VAL A 57 -6.18 -2.31 4.18
N VAL A 58 -5.86 -2.01 2.92
CA VAL A 58 -5.58 -3.02 1.89
C VAL A 58 -4.33 -3.82 2.26
N LEU A 59 -3.25 -3.17 2.69
CA LEU A 59 -2.01 -3.84 3.12
C LEU A 59 -2.25 -4.73 4.37
N SER A 60 -3.05 -4.25 5.32
CA SER A 60 -3.46 -5.03 6.51
C SER A 60 -4.16 -6.33 6.12
N ARG A 61 -5.11 -6.26 5.17
CA ARG A 61 -5.82 -7.43 4.64
C ARG A 61 -4.89 -8.34 3.84
N PHE A 62 -3.99 -7.77 3.05
CA PHE A 62 -3.00 -8.53 2.30
C PHE A 62 -2.11 -9.37 3.23
N LEU A 63 -1.68 -8.78 4.34
CA LEU A 63 -0.89 -9.44 5.38
C LEU A 63 -1.71 -10.42 6.25
N GLY A 64 -3.04 -10.45 6.10
CA GLY A 64 -3.92 -11.27 6.93
C GLY A 64 -3.88 -10.88 8.41
N LEU A 65 -3.64 -9.60 8.71
CA LEU A 65 -3.61 -9.13 10.10
C LEU A 65 -5.03 -9.15 10.69
N GLU A 66 -5.09 -9.39 11.99
CA GLU A 66 -6.30 -9.24 12.80
C GLU A 66 -6.06 -8.11 13.82
N PRO A 67 -6.23 -6.83 13.42
CA PRO A 67 -5.97 -5.70 14.31
C PRO A 67 -6.89 -5.72 15.52
N GLY A 68 -6.30 -5.81 16.72
CA GLY A 68 -7.01 -5.63 17.98
C GLY A 68 -7.31 -4.16 18.26
N GLU A 69 -7.95 -3.90 19.40
CA GLU A 69 -8.10 -2.52 19.89
C GLU A 69 -6.71 -1.90 20.12
N PRO A 70 -6.46 -0.68 19.60
CA PRO A 70 -5.19 -0.01 19.81
C PRO A 70 -5.05 0.37 21.29
N ALA A 71 -3.87 0.11 21.87
CA ALA A 71 -3.52 0.59 23.21
C ALA A 71 -3.28 2.12 23.26
N GLY A 72 -3.50 2.81 22.14
CA GLY A 72 -3.32 4.24 21.93
C GLY A 72 -2.84 4.53 20.51
N SER A 73 -3.24 5.69 19.98
CA SER A 73 -2.75 6.20 18.69
C SER A 73 -1.37 6.83 18.85
N ARG A 74 -0.38 6.36 18.09
CA ARG A 74 0.95 6.97 18.07
C ARG A 74 0.98 8.23 17.20
N PHE A 75 0.18 8.27 16.15
CA PHE A 75 0.07 9.44 15.29
C PHE A 75 -0.94 10.44 15.84
N LEU A 76 -0.65 11.72 15.61
CA LEU A 76 -1.43 12.84 16.17
C LEU A 76 -2.83 12.96 15.56
N ASP A 77 -3.08 12.33 14.41
CA ASP A 77 -4.27 12.54 13.58
C ASP A 77 -5.02 11.25 13.22
N THR A 78 -4.81 10.17 13.99
CA THR A 78 -5.47 8.87 13.74
C THR A 78 -6.38 8.39 14.86
N ALA A 79 -6.37 9.03 16.03
CA ALA A 79 -7.27 8.67 17.13
C ALA A 79 -8.75 8.83 16.72
N GLY A 80 -9.54 7.77 16.86
CA GLY A 80 -10.96 7.71 16.46
C GLY A 80 -11.18 7.57 14.96
N HIS A 81 -10.13 7.44 14.16
CA HIS A 81 -10.25 7.24 12.72
C HIS A 81 -10.69 5.81 12.40
N TRP A 82 -11.49 5.60 11.36
CA TRP A 82 -12.02 4.27 11.01
C TRP A 82 -10.94 3.23 10.68
N ALA A 83 -9.76 3.69 10.27
CA ALA A 83 -8.59 2.88 9.95
C ALA A 83 -7.53 2.85 11.07
N GLU A 84 -7.83 3.39 12.26
CA GLU A 84 -6.86 3.51 13.36
C GLU A 84 -6.23 2.17 13.72
N LYS A 85 -7.04 1.10 13.79
CA LYS A 85 -6.59 -0.23 14.18
C LYS A 85 -5.57 -0.78 13.19
N GLU A 86 -5.86 -0.69 11.89
CA GLU A 86 -4.98 -1.12 10.82
C GLU A 86 -3.69 -0.30 10.80
N ILE A 87 -3.79 1.03 10.95
CA ILE A 87 -2.63 1.91 11.01
C ILE A 87 -1.71 1.54 12.18
N GLU A 88 -2.26 1.34 13.37
CA GLU A 88 -1.48 0.95 14.54
C GLU A 88 -0.91 -0.47 14.41
N ALA A 89 -1.67 -1.42 13.87
CA ALA A 89 -1.18 -2.79 13.65
C ALA A 89 0.03 -2.81 12.71
N LEU A 90 -0.03 -2.10 11.58
CA LEU A 90 1.10 -2.03 10.66
C LEU A 90 2.29 -1.26 11.26
N ARG A 91 2.04 -0.23 12.07
CA ARG A 91 3.10 0.50 12.78
C ARG A 91 3.81 -0.40 13.79
N VAL A 92 3.07 -1.17 14.60
CA VAL A 92 3.62 -2.13 15.57
C VAL A 92 4.40 -3.24 14.85
N GLY A 93 3.89 -3.70 13.71
CA GLY A 93 4.57 -4.64 12.82
C GLY A 93 5.81 -4.07 12.13
N LYS A 94 6.13 -2.77 12.31
CA LYS A 94 7.21 -2.04 11.64
C LYS A 94 7.10 -2.03 10.11
N TYR A 95 5.88 -2.16 9.59
CA TYR A 95 5.59 -2.14 8.15
C TYR A 95 5.34 -0.74 7.61
N LEU A 96 5.01 0.23 8.47
CA LEU A 96 4.80 1.61 8.09
C LEU A 96 5.46 2.60 9.05
N ASN A 97 5.76 3.78 8.51
CA ASN A 97 6.16 4.96 9.25
C ASN A 97 5.21 6.12 8.88
N GLY A 98 5.04 7.07 9.81
CA GLY A 98 4.35 8.33 9.55
C GLY A 98 5.31 9.42 9.07
N TYR A 99 4.81 10.64 9.01
CA TYR A 99 5.61 11.82 8.69
C TYR A 99 6.46 12.25 9.89
N PRO A 100 7.57 13.00 9.66
CA PRO A 100 8.44 13.51 10.73
C PRO A 100 7.73 14.41 11.75
N ASP A 101 6.61 15.02 11.37
CA ASP A 101 5.76 15.85 12.25
C ASP A 101 4.88 15.04 13.20
N GLY A 102 4.94 13.71 13.15
CA GLY A 102 4.14 12.80 13.97
C GLY A 102 2.73 12.53 13.43
N SER A 103 2.39 13.04 12.24
CA SER A 103 1.13 12.73 11.56
C SER A 103 1.22 11.46 10.70
N PHE A 104 0.07 10.86 10.42
CA PHE A 104 -0.09 9.84 9.38
C PHE A 104 -0.83 10.36 8.15
N ARG A 105 -1.69 11.37 8.31
CA ARG A 105 -2.53 12.00 7.28
C ARG A 105 -3.47 11.02 6.60
N PRO A 106 -4.34 10.32 7.37
CA PRO A 106 -5.11 9.18 6.86
C PRO A 106 -6.03 9.52 5.69
N ASN A 107 -6.60 10.72 5.67
CA ASN A 107 -7.55 11.16 4.63
C ASN A 107 -6.88 11.83 3.42
N GLN A 108 -5.56 12.01 3.44
CA GLN A 108 -4.85 12.61 2.31
C GLN A 108 -4.75 11.59 1.17
N PRO A 109 -5.02 11.98 -0.09
CA PRO A 109 -4.69 11.16 -1.25
C PRO A 109 -3.21 10.79 -1.24
N ILE A 110 -2.92 9.50 -1.40
CA ILE A 110 -1.54 9.00 -1.37
C ILE A 110 -0.80 9.30 -2.68
N ARG A 111 0.46 9.70 -2.57
CA ARG A 111 1.34 9.88 -3.73
C ARG A 111 2.01 8.56 -4.12
N ARG A 112 2.43 8.42 -5.39
CA ARG A 112 3.03 7.17 -5.91
C ARG A 112 4.30 6.76 -5.16
N ASP A 113 5.15 7.71 -4.82
CA ASP A 113 6.38 7.48 -4.05
C ASP A 113 6.09 7.04 -2.60
N GLU A 114 5.05 7.61 -1.98
CA GLU A 114 4.56 7.14 -0.68
C GLU A 114 3.99 5.73 -0.72
N ALA A 115 3.22 5.42 -1.78
CA ALA A 115 2.67 4.08 -1.97
C ALA A 115 3.79 3.04 -2.12
N VAL A 116 4.83 3.34 -2.93
CA VAL A 116 5.99 2.47 -3.10
C VAL A 116 6.73 2.27 -1.77
N ALA A 117 6.97 3.34 -1.00
CA ALA A 117 7.62 3.23 0.29
C ALA A 117 6.84 2.35 1.28
N LEU A 118 5.51 2.46 1.32
CA LEU A 118 4.67 1.62 2.18
C LEU A 118 4.63 0.15 1.74
N ILE A 119 4.51 -0.10 0.43
CA ILE A 119 4.51 -1.47 -0.10
C ILE A 119 5.86 -2.14 0.14
N ASN A 120 6.97 -1.45 -0.09
CA ASN A 120 8.30 -1.97 0.20
C ASN A 120 8.51 -2.21 1.69
N GLY A 121 8.07 -1.28 2.55
CA GLY A 121 8.11 -1.46 4.01
C GLY A 121 7.35 -2.70 4.47
N MET A 122 6.14 -2.91 3.93
CA MET A 122 5.34 -4.12 4.15
C MET A 122 6.07 -5.40 3.70
N LEU A 123 6.70 -5.37 2.52
CA LEU A 123 7.48 -6.50 1.99
C LEU A 123 8.87 -6.65 2.65
N ARG A 124 9.25 -5.73 3.56
CA ARG A 124 10.59 -5.61 4.14
C ARG A 124 11.68 -5.53 3.07
N ARG A 125 11.46 -4.71 2.04
CA ARG A 125 12.37 -4.45 0.94
C ARG A 125 13.00 -3.07 1.03
N GLY A 126 14.26 -2.99 0.64
CA GLY A 126 15.00 -1.74 0.47
C GLY A 126 15.13 -0.89 1.76
N PRO A 127 15.37 0.43 1.61
CA PRO A 127 15.62 1.13 0.34
C PRO A 127 16.92 0.67 -0.34
N LEU A 128 16.95 0.69 -1.68
CA LEU A 128 18.14 0.34 -2.45
C LEU A 128 19.13 1.53 -2.50
N ALA A 129 20.38 1.29 -2.13
CA ALA A 129 21.44 2.28 -2.07
C ALA A 129 22.47 2.13 -3.20
N GLY A 130 23.16 3.23 -3.52
CA GLY A 130 24.33 3.21 -4.42
C GLY A 130 24.02 3.06 -5.91
N VAL A 131 22.76 3.15 -6.31
CA VAL A 131 22.32 3.03 -7.71
C VAL A 131 22.19 4.39 -8.38
N GLN A 132 22.35 4.44 -9.70
CA GLN A 132 22.13 5.65 -10.50
C GLN A 132 20.65 5.87 -10.81
N PRO A 133 20.19 7.12 -10.97
CA PRO A 133 18.77 7.39 -11.22
C PRO A 133 18.29 6.75 -12.53
N LEU A 134 17.20 5.98 -12.44
CA LEU A 134 16.50 5.46 -13.63
C LEU A 134 15.50 6.46 -14.22
N PHE A 135 15.01 7.39 -13.40
CA PHE A 135 14.00 8.38 -13.80
C PHE A 135 14.53 9.81 -13.62
N PRO A 136 14.30 10.71 -14.59
CA PRO A 136 14.81 12.07 -14.54
C PRO A 136 14.16 12.93 -13.44
N ASP A 137 12.95 12.58 -13.01
CA ASP A 137 12.19 13.25 -11.94
C ASP A 137 12.39 12.63 -10.56
N MET A 138 13.28 11.64 -10.44
CA MET A 138 13.62 10.97 -9.18
C MET A 138 15.13 11.09 -8.88
N PRO A 139 15.63 12.27 -8.48
CA PRO A 139 17.03 12.46 -8.14
C PRO A 139 17.40 11.80 -6.80
N GLN A 140 18.69 11.47 -6.61
CA GLN A 140 19.21 10.82 -5.39
C GLN A 140 18.87 11.55 -4.07
N GLY A 141 18.70 12.87 -4.11
CA GLY A 141 18.29 13.66 -2.94
C GLY A 141 16.82 13.57 -2.56
N ASN A 142 15.99 12.88 -3.36
CA ASN A 142 14.58 12.65 -3.02
C ASN A 142 14.48 11.60 -1.91
N TRP A 143 13.64 11.87 -0.90
CA TRP A 143 13.41 10.98 0.24
C TRP A 143 13.01 9.55 -0.16
N ALA A 144 12.29 9.39 -1.27
CA ALA A 144 11.82 8.10 -1.75
C ALA A 144 12.76 7.44 -2.77
N TYR A 145 13.90 8.06 -3.09
CA TYR A 145 14.78 7.62 -4.17
C TYR A 145 15.09 6.12 -4.09
N GLY A 146 15.64 5.66 -2.96
CA GLY A 146 16.01 4.26 -2.81
C GLY A 146 14.80 3.31 -2.82
N ALA A 147 13.62 3.75 -2.37
CA ALA A 147 12.41 2.94 -2.45
C ALA A 147 11.88 2.83 -3.89
N VAL A 148 11.95 3.91 -4.67
CA VAL A 148 11.57 3.89 -6.09
C VAL A 148 12.52 3.02 -6.88
N MET A 149 13.83 3.12 -6.65
CA MET A 149 14.81 2.26 -7.32
C MET A 149 14.63 0.78 -6.94
N GLU A 150 14.41 0.49 -5.65
CA GLU A 150 14.09 -0.86 -5.16
C GLU A 150 12.91 -1.50 -5.91
N ALA A 151 11.87 -0.71 -6.21
CA ALA A 151 10.69 -1.19 -6.89
C ALA A 151 10.79 -1.21 -8.43
N SER A 152 11.83 -0.58 -9.00
CA SER A 152 11.93 -0.37 -10.46
C SER A 152 13.06 -1.15 -11.13
N LEU A 153 14.02 -1.65 -10.34
CA LEU A 153 15.13 -2.44 -10.83
C LEU A 153 14.96 -3.88 -10.36
N SER A 154 14.91 -4.84 -11.28
CA SER A 154 15.09 -6.26 -10.91
C SER A 154 16.55 -6.52 -10.56
N HIS A 155 16.81 -7.09 -9.39
CA HIS A 155 18.18 -7.19 -8.88
C HIS A 155 18.36 -8.23 -7.77
N GLU A 156 19.61 -8.56 -7.51
CA GLU A 156 20.10 -9.21 -6.29
C GLU A 156 20.70 -8.13 -5.37
N SER A 157 20.37 -8.18 -4.08
CA SER A 157 20.85 -7.25 -3.06
C SER A 157 21.29 -7.99 -1.79
N GLU A 158 22.02 -7.29 -0.94
CA GLU A 158 22.25 -7.69 0.44
C GLU A 158 21.83 -6.58 1.41
N ARG A 159 21.29 -6.96 2.57
CA ARG A 159 20.94 -6.00 3.62
C ARG A 159 22.21 -5.60 4.38
N VAL A 160 22.41 -4.30 4.55
CA VAL A 160 23.53 -3.73 5.30
C VAL A 160 23.09 -3.25 6.70
N GLU A 161 24.06 -2.86 7.53
CA GLU A 161 23.86 -2.58 8.97
C GLU A 161 22.82 -1.49 9.26
N ASP A 162 22.70 -0.47 8.39
CA ASP A 162 21.72 0.61 8.52
C ASP A 162 20.29 0.19 8.11
N GLY A 163 20.10 -1.05 7.68
CA GLY A 163 18.84 -1.62 7.25
C GLY A 163 18.52 -1.42 5.76
N SER A 164 19.29 -0.63 5.02
CA SER A 164 19.17 -0.49 3.57
C SER A 164 19.68 -1.73 2.83
N GLU A 165 19.42 -1.77 1.53
CA GLU A 165 19.90 -2.82 0.64
C GLU A 165 20.97 -2.27 -0.29
N ARG A 166 22.09 -2.99 -0.37
CA ARG A 166 23.18 -2.70 -1.32
C ARG A 166 23.00 -3.59 -2.55
N LEU A 167 22.99 -2.98 -3.73
CA LEU A 167 22.95 -3.70 -5.00
C LEU A 167 24.17 -4.62 -5.14
N LEU A 168 23.93 -5.92 -5.39
CA LEU A 168 24.97 -6.88 -5.79
C LEU A 168 25.04 -7.00 -7.30
N LYS A 169 23.88 -7.13 -7.95
CA LYS A 169 23.77 -7.37 -9.39
C LYS A 169 22.40 -6.97 -9.93
N ALA A 170 22.35 -6.30 -11.08
CA ALA A 170 21.12 -6.07 -11.82
C ALA A 170 20.73 -7.31 -12.64
N ILE A 171 19.43 -7.61 -12.70
CA ILE A 171 18.86 -8.70 -13.49
C ILE A 171 18.12 -8.08 -14.68
N GLU A 172 18.40 -8.60 -15.88
CA GLU A 172 17.61 -8.24 -17.06
C GLU A 172 16.24 -8.91 -17.00
N ASP A 173 15.19 -8.09 -17.08
CA ASP A 173 13.83 -8.59 -17.19
C ASP A 173 13.54 -8.99 -18.64
N HIS A 174 13.42 -10.29 -18.89
CA HIS A 174 12.78 -10.80 -20.10
C HIS A 174 11.28 -10.88 -19.85
N MET A 175 10.60 -9.72 -19.82
CA MET A 175 9.14 -9.73 -19.85
C MET A 175 8.68 -9.98 -21.30
N GLU A 176 8.27 -11.21 -21.59
CA GLU A 176 7.51 -11.55 -22.80
C GLU A 176 6.08 -10.99 -22.75
#